data_AF-A0A1V8P4G1-F1
#
_entry.id   AF-A0A1V8P4G1-F1
#
_cell.length_a   1.000
_cell.length_b   1.000
_cell.length_c   1.000
_cell.angle_alpha   90.00
_cell.angle_beta   90.00
_cell.angle_gamma   90.00
#
_symmetry.space_group_name_H-M   'P 1'
#
loop_
_entity.id
_entity.type
_entity.pdbx_description
1 polymer ?
#
loop_
_entity_poly.entity_id
_entity_poly.type
_entity_poly.pdbx_seq_one_letter_code
_entity_poly.pdbx_strand_id
1 'polypeptide(L)' 'MPHNVRCRHCNKLLARASFDFIEVKCPRCKTLNIVTSPSAIEHPTYTRNRTCGEQTTTPSTR' A
#
# COMPACT_ATOMS: atom_id res chain seq x y z
N MET A 1 0.40 -18.83 5.38
CA MET A 1 -0.83 -19.39 4.77
C MET A 1 -0.95 -18.84 3.35
N PRO A 2 -1.14 -19.65 2.31
CA PRO A 2 -1.23 -19.15 0.94
C PRO A 2 -2.55 -18.42 0.69
N HIS A 3 -2.50 -17.31 -0.03
CA HIS A 3 -3.66 -16.48 -0.39
C HIS A 3 -4.09 -16.72 -1.84
N ASN A 4 -5.39 -16.58 -2.08
CA ASN A 4 -5.95 -16.62 -3.44
C ASN A 4 -5.82 -15.24 -4.08
N VAL A 5 -4.99 -15.13 -5.12
CA VAL A 5 -4.88 -13.92 -5.94
C VAL A 5 -5.91 -14.01 -7.05
N ARG A 6 -6.86 -13.08 -7.06
CA ARG A 6 -7.89 -12.99 -8.11
C ARG A 6 -7.72 -11.71 -8.90
N CYS A 7 -8.07 -11.76 -10.18
CA CYS A 7 -8.03 -10.58 -11.03
C CYS A 7 -9.08 -9.56 -10.60
N ARG A 8 -8.69 -8.30 -10.44
CA ARG A 8 -9.60 -7.20 -10.05
C ARG A 8 -10.70 -6.92 -11.08
N HIS A 9 -10.46 -7.23 -12.35
CA HIS A 9 -11.41 -6.96 -13.43
C HIS A 9 -12.37 -8.14 -13.70
N CYS A 10 -11.85 -9.35 -13.91
CA CYS A 10 -12.68 -10.51 -14.28
C CYS A 10 -12.93 -11.51 -13.14
N ASN A 11 -12.41 -11.24 -11.93
CA ASN A 11 -12.52 -12.08 -10.73
C ASN A 11 -12.04 -13.53 -10.89
N LYS A 12 -11.28 -13.83 -11.95
CA LYS A 12 -10.72 -15.16 -12.17
C LYS A 12 -9.49 -15.36 -11.30
N LEU A 13 -9.32 -16.59 -10.80
CA LEU A 13 -8.14 -16.99 -10.04
C LEU A 13 -6.90 -16.88 -10.93
N LEU A 14 -5.89 -16.18 -10.43
CA LEU A 14 -4.59 -16.00 -11.08
C LEU A 14 -3.54 -16.90 -10.44
N ALA A 15 -3.51 -16.96 -9.10
CA ALA A 15 -2.54 -17.77 -8.36
C ALA A 15 -3.07 -18.12 -6.95
N ARG A 16 -2.50 -19.18 -6.36
CA ARG A 16 -2.54 -19.45 -4.92
C ARG A 16 -1.10 -19.39 -4.42
N ALA A 17 -0.75 -18.38 -3.64
CA ALA A 17 0.65 -18.14 -3.27
C ALA A 17 0.77 -17.51 -1.88
N SER A 18 1.90 -17.79 -1.22
CA SER A 18 2.40 -16.96 -0.13
C SER A 18 3.35 -15.95 -0.75
N PHE A 19 3.06 -14.67 -0.60
CA PHE A 19 3.83 -13.59 -1.22
C PHE A 19 3.76 -12.37 -0.31
N ASP A 20 4.79 -11.52 -0.34
CA ASP A 20 4.73 -10.16 0.21
C ASP A 20 4.23 -9.17 -0.84
N PHE A 21 4.66 -9.36 -2.08
CA PHE A 21 4.26 -8.57 -3.25
C PHE A 21 4.16 -9.48 -4.48
N ILE A 22 3.16 -9.24 -5.33
CA ILE A 22 3.01 -9.92 -6.62
C ILE A 22 2.49 -8.95 -7.68
N GLU A 23 3.13 -8.97 -8.85
CA GLU A 23 2.67 -8.31 -10.06
C GLU A 23 2.37 -9.38 -11.12
N VAL A 24 1.12 -9.46 -11.56
CA VAL A 24 0.70 -10.50 -12.50
C VAL A 24 -0.34 -9.98 -13.49
N LYS A 25 -0.05 -10.19 -14.78
CA LYS A 25 -0.98 -9.91 -15.86
C LYS A 25 -2.03 -11.00 -15.96
N CYS A 26 -3.31 -10.63 -16.00
CA CYS A 26 -4.37 -11.58 -16.24
C CYS A 26 -4.32 -12.09 -17.70
N PRO A 27 -4.20 -13.40 -17.95
CA PRO A 27 -4.14 -13.92 -19.32
C PRO A 27 -5.45 -13.74 -20.09
N ARG A 28 -6.58 -13.56 -19.39
CA ARG A 28 -7.92 -13.44 -19.97
C ARG A 28 -8.26 -12.01 -20.36
N CYS A 29 -8.31 -11.09 -19.39
CA CYS A 29 -8.70 -9.70 -19.63
C CYS A 29 -7.52 -8.71 -19.74
N LYS A 30 -6.28 -9.20 -19.63
CA LYS A 30 -5.03 -8.43 -19.78
C LYS A 30 -4.77 -7.35 -18.74
N THR A 31 -5.66 -7.19 -17.74
CA THR A 31 -5.45 -6.33 -16.57
C THR A 31 -4.17 -6.72 -15.83
N LEU A 32 -3.32 -5.75 -15.55
CA LEU A 32 -2.18 -5.88 -14.64
C LEU A 32 -2.70 -5.82 -13.19
N ASN A 33 -2.38 -6.82 -12.37
CA ASN A 33 -2.80 -6.87 -10.97
C ASN A 33 -1.55 -6.75 -10.11
N ILE A 34 -1.52 -5.72 -9.27
CA ILE A 34 -0.47 -5.45 -8.29
C ILE A 34 -1.10 -5.67 -6.93
N VAL A 35 -0.61 -6.66 -6.18
CA VAL A 35 -1.19 -7.07 -4.90
C VAL A 35 -0.08 -7.20 -3.86
N THR A 36 -0.30 -6.58 -2.71
CA THR A 36 0.55 -6.72 -1.52
C THR A 36 -0.12 -7.65 -0.52
N SER A 37 0.67 -8.38 0.26
CA SER A 37 0.15 -9.29 1.27
C SER A 37 -0.63 -8.53 2.35
N PRO A 38 -1.76 -9.07 2.85
CA PRO A 38 -2.48 -8.44 3.96
C PRO A 38 -1.65 -8.40 5.25
N SER A 39 -0.67 -9.31 5.36
CA SER A 39 0.25 -9.45 6.48
C SER A 39 1.34 -8.37 6.47
N ALA A 40 1.56 -7.69 5.34
CA ALA A 40 2.42 -6.52 5.23
C ALA A 40 1.71 -5.31 5.84
N ILE A 41 1.51 -5.38 7.16
CA ILE A 41 1.18 -4.20 7.95
C ILE A 41 2.46 -3.38 7.95
N GLU A 42 2.43 -2.18 7.35
CA GLU A 42 3.54 -1.25 7.50
C GLU A 42 3.84 -1.14 9.00
N HIS A 43 5.08 -1.45 9.39
CA HIS A 43 5.51 -1.23 10.77
C HIS A 43 5.21 0.24 11.08
N PRO A 44 4.52 0.56 12.20
CA PRO A 44 4.26 1.93 12.54
C PRO A 44 5.61 2.65 12.64
N THR A 45 5.93 3.45 11.63
CA THR A 45 7.00 4.43 11.73
C THR A 45 6.53 5.39 12.80
N TYR A 46 6.94 5.14 14.05
CA TYR A 46 6.77 6.08 15.14
C TYR A 46 7.18 7.44 14.60
N THR A 47 6.22 8.35 14.57
CA THR A 47 6.38 9.72 14.10
C THR A 47 7.62 10.29 14.77
N ARG A 48 8.72 10.40 14.03
CA ARG A 48 9.85 11.21 14.49
C ARG A 48 9.38 12.65 14.37
N ASN A 49 8.77 13.14 15.46
CA ASN A 49 8.36 14.53 15.62
C ASN A 49 9.55 15.41 15.24
N ARG A 50 9.54 15.97 14.03
CA ARG A 50 10.47 17.03 13.66
C ARG A 50 9.89 18.33 14.20
N THR A 51 9.92 18.51 15.52
CA THR A 51 9.89 19.85 16.10
C THR A 51 11.31 20.38 16.09
N CYS A 52 11.69 21.05 15.01
CA CYS A 52 12.75 22.04 15.03
C CYS A 52 12.27 23.23 14.20
N GLY A 53 11.82 24.28 14.89
CA GLY A 53 11.32 25.50 14.28
C GLY A 53 10.10 26.10 14.98
N GLU A 54 10.16 26.26 16.30
CA GLU A 54 9.30 27.22 16.99
C GLU A 54 9.82 28.62 16.63
N GLN A 55 9.06 29.37 15.84
CA GLN A 55 9.16 30.84 15.79
C GLN A 55 7.76 31.41 15.94
N THR A 56 7.38 31.60 17.20
CA THR A 56 6.26 32.43 17.61
C THR A 56 6.67 33.90 17.49
N THR A 57 6.13 34.64 16.52
CA THR A 57 6.02 36.11 16.63
C THR A 57 4.75 36.62 15.92
N THR A 58 3.70 36.79 16.74
CA THR A 58 2.69 37.87 16.81
C THR A 58 2.06 38.48 15.53
N PRO A 59 0.72 38.68 15.50
CA PRO A 59 0.04 39.41 14.44
C PRO A 59 0.26 40.93 14.58
N SER A 60 0.72 41.59 13.52
CA SER A 60 0.85 43.04 13.43
C SER A 60 -0.43 43.62 12.79
N THR A 61 -1.29 44.21 13.63
CA THR A 61 -2.36 45.12 13.18
C THR A 61 -1.82 46.55 13.21
N ARG A 62 -1.93 47.27 12.08
CA ARG A 62 -1.88 48.73 12.05
C ARG A 62 -2.94 49.23 11.07
#